data_AF-B0EV84-F1
#
_entry.id   AF-B0EV84-F1
#
_cell.length_a   1.000
_cell.length_b   1.000
_cell.length_c   1.000
_cell.angle_alpha   90.00
_cell.angle_beta   90.00
_cell.angle_gamma   90.00
#
_symmetry.space_group_name_H-M   'P 1'
#
loop_
_entity.id
_entity.type
_entity.pdbx_description
1 polymer ?
#
loop_
_entity_poly.entity_id
_entity_poly.type
_entity_poly.pdbx_seq_one_letter_code
_entity_poly.pdbx_strand_id
1 'polypeptide(L)'
;MSERLSSFDPIIPSKPLILILGSMPGTESLKKQQYYGHPQNCFWSIISSIKSMGSVPPRYEQRIELIKSCQIALWDVCCQCERKGSLDSDIKEVKPNKINKLLLEHPTIKTVLFMVKDLQTLS
;
A
#
# COMPACT_ATOMS: atom_id res chain seq x y z
N MET A 1 -18.23 0.09 18.74
CA MET A 1 -18.00 -1.32 18.36
C MET A 1 -16.66 -1.39 17.63
N SER A 2 -15.93 -2.51 17.68
CA SER A 2 -14.71 -2.68 16.87
C SER A 2 -15.10 -2.89 15.41
N GLU A 3 -14.42 -2.21 14.50
CA GLU A 3 -14.59 -2.42 13.06
C GLU A 3 -13.48 -3.32 12.55
N ARG A 4 -13.86 -4.32 11.75
CA ARG A 4 -12.91 -5.18 11.04
C ARG A 4 -12.55 -4.49 9.73
N LEU A 5 -11.29 -4.11 9.62
CA LEU A 5 -10.72 -3.43 8.47
C LEU A 5 -9.97 -4.44 7.61
N SER A 6 -10.12 -4.33 6.30
CA SER A 6 -9.36 -5.13 5.33
C SER A 6 -8.54 -4.20 4.44
N SER A 7 -7.33 -4.63 4.10
CA SER A 7 -6.54 -3.99 3.05
C SER A 7 -7.12 -4.30 1.66
N PHE A 8 -6.58 -3.63 0.64
CA PHE A 8 -6.94 -3.84 -0.75
C PHE A 8 -6.12 -4.98 -1.39
N ASP A 9 -6.55 -5.38 -2.59
CA ASP A 9 -5.79 -6.28 -3.43
C ASP A 9 -4.49 -5.63 -3.93
N PRO A 10 -3.42 -6.42 -4.09
CA PRO A 10 -2.15 -5.90 -4.58
C PRO A 10 -2.31 -5.33 -5.99
N ILE A 11 -1.70 -4.17 -6.23
CA ILE A 11 -1.52 -3.64 -7.58
C ILE A 11 -0.27 -4.27 -8.16
N ILE A 12 -0.41 -5.02 -9.24
CA ILE A 12 0.69 -5.77 -9.86
C ILE A 12 0.82 -5.39 -11.35
N PRO A 13 1.98 -4.87 -11.80
CA PRO A 13 2.27 -4.71 -13.22
C PRO A 13 2.57 -6.04 -13.91
N SER A 14 2.65 -6.06 -15.24
CA SER A 14 2.97 -7.27 -16.00
C SER A 14 4.34 -7.88 -15.67
N LYS A 15 5.31 -7.07 -15.28
CA LYS A 15 6.67 -7.51 -14.89
C LYS A 15 7.16 -6.70 -13.68
N PRO A 16 6.71 -7.02 -12.45
CA PRO A 16 7.08 -6.27 -11.26
C PRO A 16 8.56 -6.49 -10.93
N LEU A 17 9.29 -5.40 -10.67
CA LEU A 17 10.70 -5.43 -10.24
C LEU A 17 10.86 -4.98 -8.79
N ILE A 18 10.00 -4.06 -8.35
CA ILE A 18 9.99 -3.49 -7.02
C ILE A 18 8.63 -3.77 -6.39
N LEU A 19 8.61 -4.22 -5.15
CA LEU A 19 7.41 -4.30 -4.32
C LEU A 19 7.48 -3.25 -3.23
N ILE A 20 6.50 -2.35 -3.17
CA ILE A 20 6.33 -1.43 -2.06
C ILE A 20 5.24 -1.98 -1.13
N LEU A 21 5.55 -2.03 0.16
CA LEU A 21 4.66 -2.49 1.22
C LEU A 21 4.32 -1.35 2.17
N GLY A 22 3.04 -0.97 2.22
CA GLY A 22 2.47 -0.14 3.27
C GLY A 22 2.16 -0.95 4.53
N SER A 23 1.75 -0.28 5.62
CA SER A 23 1.24 -0.95 6.83
C SER A 23 -0.18 -1.46 6.62
N MET A 24 -1.14 -0.57 6.79
CA MET A 24 -2.58 -0.78 6.67
C MET A 24 -3.17 0.51 6.07
N PRO A 25 -4.18 0.43 5.17
CA PRO A 25 -4.79 1.62 4.63
C PRO A 25 -5.38 2.48 5.75
N GLY A 26 -4.98 3.76 5.78
CA GLY A 26 -5.59 4.74 6.69
C GLY A 26 -7.07 4.97 6.38
N THR A 27 -7.77 5.63 7.30
CA THR A 27 -9.22 5.86 7.20
C THR A 27 -9.65 6.50 5.88
N GLU A 28 -8.92 7.51 5.39
CA GLU A 28 -9.24 8.16 4.11
C GLU A 28 -8.96 7.27 2.90
N SER A 29 -7.93 6.43 2.98
CA SER A 29 -7.65 5.42 1.94
C SER A 29 -8.81 4.43 1.86
N LEU A 30 -9.29 3.93 3.00
CA LEU A 30 -10.42 3.00 3.10
C LEU A 30 -11.72 3.64 2.58
N LYS A 31 -12.03 4.88 2.98
CA LYS A 31 -13.23 5.58 2.48
C LYS A 31 -13.20 5.76 0.96
N LYS A 32 -12.03 6.07 0.39
CA LYS A 32 -11.87 6.29 -1.05
C LYS A 32 -11.68 5.00 -1.83
N GLN A 33 -11.41 3.87 -1.17
CA GLN A 33 -10.95 2.62 -1.78
C GLN A 33 -9.69 2.83 -2.64
N GLN A 34 -8.72 3.58 -2.10
CA GLN A 34 -7.50 3.98 -2.80
C GLN A 34 -6.28 3.83 -1.91
N TYR A 35 -5.20 3.24 -2.44
CA TYR A 35 -3.90 3.32 -1.80
C TYR A 35 -3.48 4.77 -1.63
N TYR A 36 -3.04 5.11 -0.42
CA TYR A 36 -2.58 6.45 -0.05
C TYR A 36 -3.56 7.58 -0.45
N GLY A 37 -4.85 7.37 -0.20
CA GLY A 37 -5.94 8.29 -0.60
C GLY A 37 -6.00 9.62 0.17
N HIS A 38 -5.22 9.77 1.25
CA HIS A 38 -5.17 11.01 2.03
C HIS A 38 -4.41 12.12 1.25
N PRO A 39 -4.95 13.34 1.08
CA PRO A 39 -4.30 14.41 0.30
C PRO A 39 -2.90 14.80 0.77
N GLN A 40 -2.66 14.72 2.08
CA GLN A 40 -1.34 15.00 2.68
C GLN A 40 -0.36 13.81 2.58
N ASN A 41 -0.75 12.68 1.98
CA ASN A 41 0.16 11.56 1.82
C ASN A 41 1.13 11.80 0.66
N CYS A 42 2.43 11.73 0.96
CA CYS A 42 3.48 12.04 -0.01
C CYS A 42 3.79 10.90 -1.02
N PHE A 43 3.22 9.71 -0.87
CA PHE A 43 3.55 8.56 -1.73
C PHE A 43 3.40 8.90 -3.22
N TRP A 44 2.24 9.39 -3.63
CA TRP A 44 1.98 9.70 -5.04
C TRP A 44 2.86 10.84 -5.56
N SER A 45 3.21 11.80 -4.70
CA SER A 45 4.14 12.88 -5.04
C SER A 45 5.54 12.32 -5.32
N ILE A 46 6.03 11.41 -4.47
CA ILE A 46 7.32 10.73 -4.65
C ILE A 46 7.32 9.89 -5.92
N ILE A 47 6.27 9.11 -6.17
CA ILE A 47 6.18 8.31 -7.41
C ILE A 47 6.20 9.20 -8.65
N SER A 48 5.50 10.34 -8.61
CA SER A 48 5.41 11.27 -9.74
C SER A 48 6.73 11.99 -10.02
N SER A 49 7.56 12.21 -8.98
CA SER A 49 8.88 12.81 -9.15
C SER A 49 9.87 11.86 -9.82
N ILE A 50 9.76 10.54 -9.61
CA ILE A 50 10.62 9.53 -10.25
C ILE A 50 10.51 9.56 -11.78
N LYS A 51 9.31 9.81 -12.34
CA LYS A 51 9.08 9.93 -13.78
C LYS A 51 9.17 11.36 -14.31
N SER A 52 9.63 12.30 -13.49
CA SER A 52 9.73 13.73 -13.84
C SER A 52 8.41 14.33 -14.36
N MET A 53 7.26 13.84 -13.89
CA MET A 53 5.94 14.29 -14.37
C MET A 53 5.51 15.65 -13.81
N GLY A 54 6.23 16.20 -12.84
CA GLY A 54 5.98 17.52 -12.24
C GLY A 54 4.73 17.64 -11.38
N SER A 55 3.77 16.70 -11.47
CA SER A 55 2.55 16.69 -10.65
C SER A 55 1.95 15.29 -10.50
N VAL A 56 1.17 15.11 -9.43
CA VAL A 56 0.43 13.86 -9.17
C VAL A 56 -0.79 13.78 -10.09
N PRO A 57 -1.01 12.65 -10.80
CA PRO A 57 -2.21 12.49 -11.61
C PRO A 57 -3.49 12.69 -10.80
N PRO A 58 -4.48 13.44 -11.32
CA PRO A 58 -5.70 13.75 -10.57
C PRO A 58 -6.58 12.52 -10.38
N ARG A 59 -6.63 11.61 -11.35
CA ARG A 59 -7.44 10.39 -11.30
C ARG A 59 -6.64 9.22 -10.74
N TYR A 60 -7.26 8.40 -9.90
CA TYR A 60 -6.59 7.28 -9.24
C TYR A 60 -6.11 6.22 -10.24
N GLU A 61 -6.88 5.97 -11.29
CA GLU A 61 -6.55 5.03 -12.35
C GLU A 61 -5.25 5.44 -13.06
N GLN A 62 -5.04 6.74 -13.27
CA GLN A 62 -3.80 7.26 -13.85
C GLN A 62 -2.60 7.07 -12.91
N ARG A 63 -2.84 7.10 -11.60
CA ARG A 63 -1.80 6.82 -10.59
C ARG A 63 -1.43 5.33 -10.58
N ILE A 64 -2.41 4.44 -10.74
CA ILE A 64 -2.18 3.00 -10.91
C ILE A 64 -1.32 2.75 -12.16
N GLU A 65 -1.68 3.35 -13.29
CA GLU A 65 -0.92 3.17 -14.53
C GLU A 65 0.50 3.76 -14.41
N LEU A 66 0.66 4.85 -13.67
CA LEU A 66 1.97 5.40 -13.37
C LEU A 66 2.87 4.40 -12.62
N ILE A 67 2.41 3.81 -11.51
CA ILE A 67 3.25 2.83 -10.77
C ILE A 67 3.52 1.57 -11.59
N LYS A 68 2.54 1.14 -12.41
CA LYS A 68 2.75 0.01 -13.31
C LYS A 68 3.80 0.30 -14.37
N SER A 69 3.81 1.51 -14.93
CA SER A 69 4.84 1.97 -15.89
C SER A 69 6.24 2.08 -15.29
N CYS A 70 6.34 2.10 -13.96
CA CYS A 70 7.59 2.04 -13.20
C CYS A 70 7.96 0.61 -12.79
N GLN A 71 7.16 -0.41 -13.17
CA GLN A 71 7.31 -1.79 -12.73
C GLN A 71 7.27 -1.96 -11.21
N ILE A 72 6.52 -1.08 -10.55
CA ILE A 72 6.30 -1.10 -9.10
C ILE A 72 4.99 -1.83 -8.81
N ALA A 73 5.09 -2.91 -8.04
CA ALA A 73 3.97 -3.51 -7.35
C ALA A 73 3.73 -2.77 -6.02
N LEU A 74 2.47 -2.65 -5.63
CA LEU A 74 2.06 -1.98 -4.39
C LEU A 74 1.09 -2.86 -3.62
N TRP A 75 1.38 -3.08 -2.34
CA TRP A 75 0.48 -3.77 -1.42
C TRP A 75 0.68 -3.29 0.01
N ASP A 76 0.04 -3.96 0.96
CA ASP A 76 0.20 -3.73 2.40
C ASP A 76 0.67 -4.99 3.12
N VAL A 77 1.35 -4.81 4.24
CA VAL A 77 1.73 -5.91 5.13
C VAL A 77 0.52 -6.46 5.87
N CYS A 78 -0.40 -5.61 6.33
CA CYS A 78 -1.62 -6.02 7.01
C CYS A 78 -2.70 -6.38 6.00
N CYS A 79 -3.20 -7.62 6.05
CA CYS A 79 -4.39 -8.06 5.32
C CYS A 79 -5.66 -7.59 6.01
N GLN A 80 -5.71 -7.76 7.33
CA GLN A 80 -6.89 -7.51 8.13
C GLN A 80 -6.48 -7.15 9.55
N CYS A 81 -7.20 -6.22 10.16
CA CYS A 81 -7.10 -5.95 11.59
C CYS A 81 -8.46 -5.54 12.15
N GLU A 82 -8.57 -5.55 13.48
CA GLU A 82 -9.67 -4.91 14.19
C GLU A 82 -9.18 -3.60 14.76
N ARG A 83 -9.90 -2.51 14.52
CA ARG A 83 -9.60 -1.22 15.12
C ARG A 83 -10.81 -0.70 15.88
N LYS A 84 -10.59 -0.29 17.13
CA LYS A 84 -11.61 0.39 17.93
C LYS A 84 -11.37 1.89 17.86
N GLY A 85 -12.14 2.61 17.05
CA GLY A 85 -11.95 4.04 16.84
C GLY A 85 -10.87 4.36 15.79
N SER A 86 -10.24 5.53 15.89
CA SER A 86 -9.32 6.05 14.86
C SER A 86 -7.84 6.01 15.23
N LEU A 87 -7.50 5.63 16.47
CA LEU A 87 -6.11 5.60 16.93
C LEU A 87 -5.45 4.27 16.55
N ASP A 88 -4.18 4.34 16.16
CA ASP A 88 -3.39 3.15 15.79
C ASP A 88 -3.10 2.25 17.00
N SER A 89 -3.13 2.79 18.22
CA SER A 89 -3.00 2.04 19.48
C SER A 89 -4.14 1.04 19.75
N ASP A 90 -5.27 1.19 19.04
CA ASP A 90 -6.44 0.33 19.18
C ASP A 90 -6.51 -0.78 18.12
N ILE A 91 -5.44 -0.96 17.34
CA ILE A 91 -5.32 -2.04 16.36
C ILE A 91 -5.02 -3.36 17.09
N LYS A 92 -5.86 -4.37 16.87
CA LYS A 92 -5.73 -5.74 17.39
C LYS A 92 -5.95 -6.75 16.27
N GLU A 93 -5.61 -8.02 16.52
CA GLU A 93 -5.86 -9.13 15.59
C GLU A 93 -5.30 -8.89 14.18
N VAL A 94 -4.07 -8.38 14.11
CA VAL A 94 -3.38 -8.12 12.84
C VAL A 94 -3.09 -9.45 12.14
N LYS A 95 -3.68 -9.63 10.96
CA LYS A 95 -3.39 -10.74 10.06
C LYS A 95 -2.55 -10.21 8.91
N PRO A 96 -1.32 -10.73 8.71
CA PRO A 96 -0.49 -10.28 7.61
C PRO A 96 -0.98 -10.84 6.26
N ASN A 97 -0.73 -10.10 5.20
CA ASN A 97 -0.87 -10.57 3.83
C ASN A 97 0.17 -11.65 3.51
N LYS A 98 -0.16 -12.54 2.56
CA LYS A 98 0.71 -13.64 2.11
C LYS A 98 1.78 -13.12 1.15
N ILE A 99 2.66 -12.22 1.62
CA ILE A 99 3.73 -11.60 0.82
C ILE A 99 4.67 -12.67 0.25
N ASN A 100 4.97 -13.72 1.02
CA ASN A 100 5.75 -14.85 0.55
C ASN A 100 5.15 -15.51 -0.70
N LYS A 101 3.83 -15.70 -0.73
CA LYS A 101 3.12 -16.26 -1.88
C LYS A 101 3.25 -15.33 -3.10
N LEU A 102 3.07 -14.02 -2.90
CA LEU A 102 3.22 -13.03 -3.98
C LEU A 102 4.64 -13.02 -4.55
N LEU A 103 5.67 -13.12 -3.71
CA LEU A 103 7.07 -13.17 -4.14
C LEU A 103 7.40 -14.46 -4.91
N LEU A 104 6.79 -15.58 -4.55
CA LEU A 104 6.92 -16.85 -5.29
C LEU A 104 6.22 -16.79 -6.66
N GLU A 105 5.05 -16.16 -6.73
CA GLU A 105 4.30 -15.97 -7.98
C GLU A 105 4.98 -14.95 -8.92
N HIS A 106 5.75 -14.01 -8.36
CA HIS A 106 6.43 -12.95 -9.10
C HIS A 106 7.95 -12.90 -8.80
N PRO A 107 8.73 -13.88 -9.27
CA PRO A 107 10.18 -13.98 -9.00
C PRO A 107 11.02 -12.87 -9.67
N THR A 108 10.40 -12.04 -10.51
CA THR A 108 11.01 -10.85 -11.10
C THR A 108 11.22 -9.73 -10.10
N ILE A 109 10.50 -9.74 -8.96
CA ILE A 109 10.70 -8.78 -7.88
C ILE A 109 12.10 -8.99 -7.29
N LYS A 110 12.94 -7.96 -7.38
CA LYS A 110 14.32 -7.97 -6.85
C LYS A 110 14.49 -7.06 -5.64
N THR A 111 13.54 -6.17 -5.40
CA THR A 111 13.61 -5.19 -4.32
C THR A 111 12.27 -5.10 -3.61
N VAL A 112 12.31 -5.13 -2.28
CA VAL A 112 11.15 -4.91 -1.42
C VAL A 112 11.42 -3.66 -0.58
N LEU A 113 10.52 -2.69 -0.64
CA LEU A 113 10.60 -1.42 0.09
C LEU A 113 9.44 -1.32 1.07
N PHE A 114 9.72 -0.85 2.28
CA PHE A 114 8.75 -0.71 3.36
C PHE A 114 8.43 0.77 3.57
N MET A 115 7.17 1.16 3.34
CA MET A 115 6.62 2.50 3.57
C MET A 115 5.77 2.49 4.85
N VAL A 116 6.38 2.02 5.94
CA VAL A 116 5.72 1.75 7.22
C VAL A 116 6.19 2.81 8.22
N LYS A 117 5.26 3.49 8.92
CA LYS A 117 5.62 4.49 9.93
C LYS A 117 6.09 3.88 11.24
N ASP A 118 5.63 2.67 11.58
CA ASP A 118 6.06 1.92 12.76
C ASP A 118 6.02 0.42 12.47
N LEU A 119 7.17 -0.25 12.63
CA LEU A 119 7.31 -1.70 12.41
C LEU A 119 6.95 -2.53 13.66
N GLN A 120 6.63 -1.87 14.79
CA GLN A 120 6.45 -2.53 16.09
C GLN A 120 5.14 -3.33 16.22
N THR A 121 4.23 -3.25 15.25
CA THR A 121 2.92 -3.92 15.30
C THR A 121 2.93 -5.37 14.80
N LEU A 122 4.10 -5.93 14.48
CA LEU A 122 4.26 -7.26 13.87
C LEU A 122 5.04 -8.26 14.75
N SER A 123 5.27 -7.95 16.03
CA SER A 123 5.88 -8.86 17.02
C SER A 123 4.85 -9.71 17.74
#